data_AF-A0A972I6Z2-F1
#
_entry.id   AF-A0A972I6Z2-F1
#
_cell.length_a   1.000
_cell.length_b   1.000
_cell.length_c   1.000
_cell.angle_alpha   90.00
_cell.angle_beta   90.00
_cell.angle_gamma   90.00
#
_symmetry.space_group_name_H-M   'P 1'
#
loop_
_entity.id
_entity.type
_entity.pdbx_description
1 polymer ?
#
loop_
_entity_poly.entity_id
_entity_poly.type
_entity_poly.pdbx_seq_one_letter_code
_entity_poly.pdbx_strand_id
1 'polypeptide(L)'
;MTDHAKARTALLVEFAKTPPQPIALFEPISAEYSRCNLAAWKYWQLPPEWLCQIFQHSASEKSENAETLFLEYLQLVSVCADKGFLPFSGGEWRSYIAGYLAGGIRPVHHSEAYRLREKPAYRIVKKTAVKLLPDLPAHRF
;
A
#
# COMPACT_ATOMS: atom_id res chain seq x y z
N MET A 1 3.93 19.19 15.32
CA MET A 1 3.72 17.72 15.33
C MET A 1 4.19 17.16 14.01
N THR A 2 5.24 16.33 14.02
CA THR A 2 5.80 15.66 12.84
C THR A 2 4.77 14.75 12.16
N ASP A 3 4.87 14.62 10.84
CA ASP A 3 3.98 13.78 10.01
C ASP A 3 3.92 12.32 10.51
N HIS A 4 5.06 11.78 10.94
CA HIS A 4 5.16 10.44 11.53
C HIS A 4 4.27 10.20 12.75
N ALA A 5 4.09 11.21 13.62
CA ALA A 5 3.25 11.08 14.81
C ALA A 5 1.77 10.99 14.43
N LYS A 6 1.33 11.78 13.45
CA LYS A 6 -0.03 11.72 12.91
C LYS A 6 -0.29 10.39 12.21
N ALA A 7 0.66 9.91 11.40
CA ALA A 7 0.58 8.62 10.73
C ALA A 7 0.47 7.45 11.73
N ARG A 8 1.24 7.49 12.82
CA ARG A 8 1.16 6.50 13.91
C ARG A 8 -0.22 6.51 14.57
N THR A 9 -0.71 7.68 14.98
CA THR A 9 -2.05 7.79 15.59
C THR A 9 -3.15 7.27 14.67
N ALA A 10 -3.10 7.63 13.37
CA ALA A 10 -4.07 7.14 12.39
C ALA A 10 -4.04 5.62 12.27
N LEU A 11 -2.85 5.01 12.20
CA LEU A 11 -2.70 3.56 12.16
C LEU A 11 -3.28 2.90 13.42
N LEU A 12 -2.99 3.42 14.62
CA LEU A 12 -3.51 2.84 15.86
C LEU A 12 -5.04 2.92 15.95
N VAL A 13 -5.65 4.02 15.51
CA VAL A 13 -7.11 4.18 15.43
C VAL A 13 -7.73 3.15 14.46
N GLU A 14 -7.12 2.96 13.29
CA GLU A 14 -7.56 1.97 12.31
C GLU A 14 -7.39 0.53 12.83
N PHE A 15 -6.26 0.24 13.46
CA PHE A 15 -5.96 -1.07 14.06
C PHE A 15 -6.92 -1.45 15.18
N ALA A 16 -7.30 -0.48 16.02
CA ALA A 16 -8.30 -0.66 17.06
C ALA A 16 -9.66 -1.09 16.48
N LYS A 17 -10.09 -0.45 15.39
CA LYS A 17 -11.36 -0.73 14.69
C LYS A 17 -11.35 -2.00 13.85
N THR A 18 -10.17 -2.49 13.48
CA THR A 18 -10.04 -3.69 12.64
C THR A 18 -10.29 -4.96 13.47
N PRO A 19 -11.27 -5.81 13.11
CA PRO A 19 -11.47 -7.08 13.79
C PRO A 19 -10.34 -8.08 13.44
N PRO A 20 -9.87 -8.91 14.38
CA PRO A 20 -8.87 -9.94 14.09
C PRO A 20 -9.45 -11.02 13.17
N GLN A 21 -8.66 -11.49 12.19
CA GLN A 21 -9.06 -12.56 11.27
C GLN A 21 -7.89 -13.49 10.95
N PRO A 22 -8.10 -14.82 10.84
CA PRO A 22 -7.08 -15.80 10.49
C PRO A 22 -6.82 -15.83 8.98
N ILE A 23 -6.41 -14.70 8.42
CA ILE A 23 -6.01 -14.56 7.01
C ILE A 23 -4.48 -14.48 6.88
N ALA A 24 -3.97 -14.57 5.65
CA ALA A 24 -2.55 -14.44 5.39
C ALA A 24 -1.99 -13.13 5.96
N LEU A 25 -0.88 -13.22 6.69
CA LEU A 25 -0.26 -12.03 7.29
C LEU A 25 0.32 -11.10 6.21
N PHE A 26 0.87 -11.70 5.15
CA PHE A 26 1.48 -11.00 4.03
C PHE A 26 0.92 -11.46 2.69
N GLU A 27 0.63 -10.51 1.82
CA GLU A 27 0.28 -10.73 0.40
C GLU A 27 1.35 -10.03 -0.47
N PRO A 28 2.17 -10.78 -1.23
CA PRO A 28 3.14 -10.20 -2.15
C PRO A 28 2.46 -9.40 -3.27
N ILE A 29 2.89 -8.15 -3.50
CA ILE A 29 2.31 -7.29 -4.56
C ILE A 29 3.33 -6.83 -5.62
N SER A 30 4.62 -6.99 -5.33
CA SER A 30 5.69 -6.76 -6.30
C SER A 30 6.93 -7.58 -5.91
N ALA A 31 8.04 -7.44 -6.64
CA ALA A 31 9.31 -8.03 -6.26
C ALA A 31 9.76 -7.57 -4.85
N GLU A 32 9.55 -6.29 -4.53
CA GLU A 32 10.10 -5.64 -3.33
C GLU A 32 9.09 -5.48 -2.19
N TYR A 33 7.79 -5.38 -2.49
CA TYR A 33 6.77 -5.01 -1.51
C TYR A 33 5.73 -6.11 -1.26
N SER A 34 5.15 -6.08 -0.07
CA SER A 34 4.00 -6.89 0.32
C SER A 34 2.97 -6.04 1.07
N ARG A 35 1.70 -6.40 0.96
CA ARG A 35 0.66 -5.92 1.87
C ARG A 35 0.74 -6.73 3.15
N CYS A 36 0.71 -6.04 4.29
CA CYS A 36 0.63 -6.63 5.61
C CYS A 36 -0.77 -6.39 6.18
N ASN A 37 -1.51 -7.47 6.42
CA ASN A 37 -2.91 -7.40 6.85
C ASN A 37 -3.04 -7.06 8.34
N LEU A 38 -3.71 -5.95 8.69
CA LEU A 38 -3.92 -5.54 10.09
C LEU A 38 -4.77 -6.57 10.86
N ALA A 39 -5.76 -7.16 10.19
CA ALA A 39 -6.62 -8.19 10.80
C ALA A 39 -5.83 -9.45 11.18
N ALA A 40 -4.93 -9.90 10.31
CA ALA A 40 -4.02 -11.02 10.59
C ALA A 40 -3.00 -10.67 11.67
N TRP A 41 -2.42 -9.48 11.60
CA TRP A 41 -1.48 -8.97 12.60
C TRP A 41 -2.09 -8.98 14.01
N LYS A 42 -3.34 -8.52 14.11
CA LYS A 42 -4.13 -8.51 15.35
C LYS A 42 -4.53 -9.91 15.80
N TYR A 43 -4.90 -10.79 14.87
CA TYR A 43 -5.21 -12.20 15.17
C TYR A 43 -4.02 -12.91 15.83
N TRP A 44 -2.80 -12.65 15.34
CA TRP A 44 -1.57 -13.19 15.90
C TRP A 44 -1.05 -12.43 17.12
N GLN A 45 -1.80 -11.44 17.63
CA GLN A 45 -1.46 -10.64 18.81
C GLN A 45 -0.09 -9.96 18.72
N LEU A 46 0.32 -9.57 17.51
CA LEU A 46 1.58 -8.87 17.29
C LEU A 46 1.46 -7.40 17.71
N PRO A 47 2.52 -6.79 18.30
CA PRO A 47 2.47 -5.38 18.70
C PRO A 47 2.24 -4.45 17.51
N PRO A 48 1.26 -3.52 17.56
CA PRO A 48 1.03 -2.56 16.49
C PRO A 48 2.17 -1.56 16.31
N GLU A 49 3.00 -1.35 17.34
CA GLU A 49 4.21 -0.53 17.28
C GLU A 49 5.22 -1.07 16.28
N TRP A 50 5.39 -2.39 16.22
CA TRP A 50 6.28 -3.04 15.26
C TRP A 50 5.80 -2.80 13.84
N LEU A 51 4.49 -2.93 13.60
CA LEU A 51 3.92 -2.63 12.28
C LEU A 51 4.13 -1.16 11.89
N CYS A 52 3.94 -0.23 12.83
CA CYS A 52 4.24 1.19 12.60
C CYS A 52 5.69 1.40 12.18
N GLN A 53 6.63 0.81 12.91
CA GLN A 53 8.07 0.96 12.65
C GLN A 53 8.46 0.37 11.30
N ILE A 54 8.00 -0.84 11.00
CA ILE A 54 8.26 -1.53 9.72
C ILE A 54 7.70 -0.71 8.55
N PHE A 55 6.47 -0.21 8.68
CA PHE A 55 5.83 0.63 7.66
C PHE A 55 6.61 1.94 7.44
N GLN A 56 6.98 2.63 8.52
CA GLN A 56 7.75 3.87 8.45
C GLN A 56 9.12 3.66 7.82
N HIS A 57 9.83 2.58 8.22
CA HIS A 57 11.12 2.24 7.64
C HIS A 57 11.00 1.97 6.14
N SER A 58 10.03 1.15 5.75
CA SER A 58 9.74 0.82 4.35
C SER A 58 9.44 2.05 3.49
N ALA A 59 8.76 3.05 4.05
CA ALA A 59 8.41 4.30 3.37
C ALA A 59 9.54 5.34 3.36
N SER A 60 10.49 5.26 4.30
CA SER A 60 11.59 6.23 4.44
C SER A 60 12.72 6.02 3.44
N GLU A 61 12.89 4.79 2.95
CA GLU A 61 13.91 4.45 1.96
C GLU A 61 13.55 5.05 0.60
N LYS A 62 14.31 6.06 0.18
CA LYS A 62 14.17 6.66 -1.14
C LYS A 62 14.84 5.76 -2.18
N SER A 63 14.12 5.42 -3.25
CA SER A 63 14.73 4.90 -4.47
C SER A 63 15.15 6.09 -5.34
N GLU A 64 16.39 6.08 -5.82
CA GLU A 64 16.94 7.13 -6.70
C GLU A 64 16.15 7.24 -8.02
N ASN A 65 15.52 6.15 -8.46
CA ASN A 65 14.77 6.07 -9.72
C ASN A 65 13.24 6.06 -9.54
N ALA A 66 12.73 6.40 -8.34
CA ALA A 66 11.30 6.27 -8.03
C ALA A 66 10.38 7.06 -8.97
N GLU A 67 10.76 8.30 -9.30
CA GLU A 67 9.96 9.17 -10.17
C GLU A 67 9.96 8.67 -11.63
N THR A 68 11.13 8.32 -12.15
CA THR A 68 11.27 7.73 -13.50
C THR A 68 10.43 6.46 -13.64
N LEU A 69 10.57 5.53 -12.69
CA LEU A 69 9.81 4.28 -12.70
C LEU A 69 8.30 4.51 -12.60
N PHE A 70 7.88 5.51 -11.81
CA PHE A 70 6.48 5.89 -11.72
C PHE A 70 5.94 6.41 -13.07
N LEU A 71 6.70 7.26 -13.76
CA LEU A 71 6.32 7.76 -15.08
C LEU A 71 6.27 6.63 -16.13
N GLU A 72 7.20 5.68 -16.09
CA GLU A 72 7.17 4.48 -16.94
C GLU A 72 5.91 3.65 -16.70
N TYR A 73 5.49 3.46 -15.44
CA TYR A 73 4.25 2.77 -15.13
C TYR A 73 3.02 3.50 -15.67
N LEU A 74 2.99 4.84 -15.59
CA LEU A 74 1.91 5.62 -16.19
C LEU A 74 1.83 5.45 -17.72
N GLN A 75 2.98 5.34 -18.39
CA GLN A 75 3.02 5.04 -19.82
C GLN A 75 2.51 3.62 -20.11
N LEU A 76 2.85 2.63 -19.28
CA LEU A 76 2.34 1.27 -19.41
C LEU A 76 0.81 1.23 -19.27
N VAL A 77 0.23 2.01 -18.34
CA VAL A 77 -1.23 2.15 -18.22
C VAL A 77 -1.82 2.72 -19.51
N SER A 78 -1.18 3.72 -20.13
CA SER A 78 -1.64 4.27 -21.42
C SER A 78 -1.72 3.19 -22.50
N VAL A 79 -0.67 2.37 -22.63
CA VAL A 79 -0.63 1.25 -23.59
C VAL A 79 -1.74 0.24 -23.31
N CYS A 80 -1.95 -0.11 -22.04
CA CYS A 80 -3.01 -1.05 -21.65
C CYS A 80 -4.42 -0.50 -21.92
N ALA A 81 -4.64 0.81 -21.69
CA ALA A 81 -5.91 1.47 -21.97
C ALA A 81 -6.20 1.53 -23.48
N ASP A 82 -5.20 1.85 -24.30
CA ASP A 82 -5.36 1.87 -25.77
C ASP A 82 -5.60 0.48 -26.36
N LYS A 83 -5.09 -0.58 -25.71
CA LYS A 83 -5.35 -1.98 -26.07
C LYS A 83 -6.67 -2.53 -25.51
N GLY A 84 -7.42 -1.76 -24.72
CA GLY A 84 -8.69 -2.19 -24.13
C GLY A 84 -8.54 -3.22 -22.99
N PHE A 85 -7.38 -3.33 -22.35
CA PHE A 85 -7.17 -4.23 -21.22
C PHE A 85 -7.68 -3.69 -19.88
N LEU A 86 -8.10 -2.42 -19.86
CA LEU A 86 -8.53 -1.73 -18.65
C LEU A 86 -10.01 -1.36 -18.75
N PRO A 87 -10.70 -1.19 -17.61
CA PRO A 87 -12.13 -0.85 -17.58
C PRO A 87 -12.40 0.63 -17.91
N PHE A 88 -11.53 1.25 -18.71
CA PHE A 88 -11.62 2.63 -19.19
C PHE A 88 -10.86 2.75 -20.51
N SER A 89 -11.27 3.69 -21.35
CA SER A 89 -10.65 3.97 -22.64
C SER A 89 -9.33 4.73 -22.51
N GLY A 90 -8.49 4.64 -23.54
CA GLY A 90 -7.28 5.47 -23.63
C GLY A 90 -7.58 6.98 -23.64
N GLY A 91 -8.74 7.40 -24.17
CA GLY A 91 -9.19 8.79 -24.15
C GLY A 91 -9.45 9.30 -22.73
N GLU A 92 -10.21 8.53 -21.94
CA GLU A 92 -10.49 8.82 -20.53
C GLU A 92 -9.18 8.85 -19.71
N TRP A 93 -8.29 7.89 -19.93
CA TRP A 93 -6.99 7.84 -19.26
C TRP A 93 -6.12 9.06 -19.56
N ARG A 94 -5.99 9.45 -20.84
CA ARG A 94 -5.20 10.62 -21.25
C ARG A 94 -5.74 11.92 -20.64
N SER A 95 -7.05 12.09 -20.62
CA SER A 95 -7.68 13.26 -19.99
C SER A 95 -7.36 13.30 -18.49
N TYR A 96 -7.51 12.17 -17.80
CA TYR A 96 -7.20 12.06 -16.38
C TYR A 96 -5.71 12.36 -16.08
N ILE A 97 -4.79 11.70 -16.80
CA ILE A 97 -3.37 11.80 -16.48
C ILE A 97 -2.79 13.19 -16.80
N ALA A 98 -3.30 13.86 -17.83
CA ALA A 98 -2.93 15.24 -18.13
C ALA A 98 -3.32 16.19 -16.98
N GLY A 99 -4.54 16.07 -16.44
CA GLY A 99 -5.00 16.87 -15.29
C GLY A 99 -4.26 16.53 -14.00
N TYR A 100 -3.90 15.25 -13.80
CA TYR A 100 -3.07 14.83 -12.68
C TYR A 100 -1.69 15.47 -12.75
N LEU A 101 -0.96 15.31 -13.85
CA LEU A 101 0.42 15.80 -14.01
C LEU A 101 0.50 17.33 -14.03
N ALA A 102 -0.52 18.03 -14.54
CA ALA A 102 -0.57 19.50 -14.52
C ALA A 102 -0.51 20.09 -13.09
N GLY A 103 -0.97 19.35 -12.08
CA GLY A 103 -0.85 19.74 -10.66
C GLY A 103 0.35 19.09 -9.94
N GLY A 104 1.26 18.46 -10.67
CA GLY A 104 2.39 17.70 -10.11
C GLY A 104 2.02 16.31 -9.58
N ILE A 105 3.04 15.46 -9.41
CA ILE A 105 2.89 14.12 -8.82
C ILE A 105 2.51 14.27 -7.35
N ARG A 106 1.28 13.85 -7.01
CA ARG A 106 0.71 13.97 -5.67
C ARG A 106 -0.06 12.71 -5.29
N PRO A 107 -0.15 12.36 -4.00
CA PRO A 107 -0.97 11.23 -3.57
C PRO A 107 -2.41 11.39 -4.04
N VAL A 108 -2.98 10.32 -4.62
CA VAL A 108 -4.41 10.25 -4.92
C VAL A 108 -5.13 9.58 -3.76
N HIS A 109 -6.28 10.12 -3.37
CA HIS A 109 -7.10 9.50 -2.34
C HIS A 109 -8.00 8.43 -2.95
N HIS A 110 -8.16 7.32 -2.22
CA HIS A 110 -9.18 6.34 -2.57
C HIS A 110 -10.57 6.97 -2.62
N SER A 111 -11.35 6.62 -3.63
CA SER A 111 -12.76 6.98 -3.68
C SER A 111 -13.52 6.36 -2.51
N GLU A 112 -14.65 6.95 -2.13
CA GLU A 112 -15.50 6.40 -1.08
C GLU A 112 -16.00 4.99 -1.42
N ALA A 113 -16.40 4.79 -2.68
CA ALA A 113 -16.78 3.46 -3.18
C ALA A 113 -15.66 2.43 -3.00
N TYR A 114 -14.41 2.79 -3.31
CA TYR A 114 -13.27 1.90 -3.07
C TYR A 114 -13.08 1.60 -1.58
N ARG A 115 -13.15 2.63 -0.70
CA ARG A 115 -13.02 2.45 0.75
C ARG A 115 -14.09 1.53 1.33
N LEU A 116 -15.34 1.67 0.87
CA LEU A 116 -16.45 0.83 1.34
C LEU A 116 -16.34 -0.62 0.87
N ARG A 117 -15.89 -0.82 -0.38
CA ARG A 117 -15.77 -2.15 -0.99
C ARG A 117 -14.56 -2.93 -0.48
N GLU A 118 -13.39 -2.33 -0.54
CA GLU A 118 -12.13 -3.02 -0.24
C GLU A 118 -11.81 -3.03 1.26
N LYS A 119 -12.42 -2.10 2.03
CA LYS A 119 -12.15 -1.89 3.47
C LYS A 119 -10.68 -2.08 3.82
N PRO A 120 -9.74 -1.49 3.05
CA PRO A 120 -8.36 -1.92 3.09
C PRO A 120 -7.76 -1.58 4.44
N ALA A 121 -7.52 -2.59 5.27
CA ALA A 121 -6.81 -2.50 6.53
C ALA A 121 -5.48 -3.24 6.37
N TYR A 122 -4.61 -2.72 5.50
CA TYR A 122 -3.25 -3.23 5.33
C TYR A 122 -2.22 -2.11 5.32
N ARG A 123 -0.95 -2.46 5.48
CA ARG A 123 0.20 -1.56 5.22
C ARG A 123 1.13 -2.15 4.18
N ILE A 124 1.69 -1.30 3.34
CA ILE A 124 2.71 -1.71 2.38
C ILE A 124 4.06 -1.74 3.08
N VAL A 125 4.69 -2.90 3.09
CA VAL A 125 5.99 -3.11 3.74
C VAL A 125 6.96 -3.73 2.75
N LYS A 126 8.26 -3.44 2.90
CA LYS A 126 9.30 -4.13 2.13
C LYS A 126 9.36 -5.59 2.56
N LYS A 127 9.54 -6.50 1.61
CA LYS A 127 9.71 -7.94 1.87
C LYS A 127 10.91 -8.24 2.77
N THR A 128 11.96 -7.43 2.69
CA THR A 128 13.13 -7.56 3.57
C THR A 128 12.80 -7.26 5.03
N ALA A 129 11.91 -6.30 5.29
CA ALA A 129 11.49 -5.96 6.65
C ALA A 129 10.64 -7.06 7.29
N VAL A 130 9.96 -7.90 6.49
CA VAL A 130 9.25 -9.10 6.96
C VAL A 130 10.21 -10.10 7.61
N LYS A 131 11.44 -10.21 7.10
CA LYS A 131 12.47 -11.13 7.62
C LYS A 131 12.99 -10.73 9.01
N LEU A 132 12.65 -9.52 9.48
CA LEU A 132 13.05 -9.01 10.80
C LEU A 132 12.03 -9.39 11.89
N LEU A 133 10.89 -9.97 11.52
CA LEU A 133 9.94 -10.48 12.50
C LEU A 133 10.49 -11.75 13.16
N PRO A 134 10.34 -11.92 14.49
CA PRO A 134 10.72 -13.15 15.15
C PRO A 134 9.98 -14.33 14.53
N ASP A 135 10.60 -15.52 14.54
CA ASP A 135 10.06 -16.73 13.90
C ASP A 135 8.59 -16.95 14.24
N LEU A 136 7.73 -16.63 13.28
CA LEU A 136 6.31 -16.98 13.33
C LEU A 136 6.23 -18.43 12.84
N PRO A 137 5.64 -19.38 13.59
CA PRO A 137 5.70 -20.79 13.25
C PRO A 137 5.14 -21.08 11.84
N ALA A 138 5.80 -22.03 11.15
CA ALA A 138 5.73 -22.23 9.70
C ALA A 138 4.36 -22.59 9.08
N HIS A 139 3.32 -22.80 9.88
CA HIS A 139 1.94 -23.01 9.40
C HIS A 139 1.24 -21.69 8.99
N ARG A 140 2.02 -20.66 8.62
CA ARG A 140 1.60 -19.25 8.55
C ARG A 140 1.90 -18.53 7.23
N PHE A 141 2.25 -19.25 6.16
CA PHE A 141 2.43 -18.71 4.80
C PHE A 141 1.51 -19.40 3.80
#